data_AF-A0A135HTB1-F1
#
_entry.id   AF-A0A135HTB1-F1
#
_cell.length_a   1.000
_cell.length_b   1.000
_cell.length_c   1.000
_cell.angle_alpha   90.00
_cell.angle_beta   90.00
_cell.angle_gamma   90.00
#
_symmetry.space_group_name_H-M   'P 1'
#
loop_
_entity.id
_entity.type
_entity.pdbx_description
1 polymer ?
#
loop_
_entity_poly.entity_id
_entity_poly.type
_entity_poly.pdbx_seq_one_letter_code
_entity_poly.pdbx_strand_id
1 'polypeptide(L)'
;MSQAQETGAVAPQMPTDFEEIQKYCSNISDNAADARYAIQAKELSELRAEVDQRVKALEEKRKEYEAWLKRRNEFIDKAQDSLVDIISKMKPDAAAAQLVLIGDEAAAALLLKLNPRMSSGILNEMPPEKSAQLARVIVGAQSVGQPGRKPQTQRANQVQ
;
A
#
# COMPACT_ATOMS: atom_id res chain seq x y z
N MET A 1 3.05 -79.97 -67.44
CA MET A 1 1.86 -79.09 -67.54
C MET A 1 1.68 -78.45 -66.17
N SER A 2 2.18 -77.23 -65.97
CA SER A 2 1.40 -75.97 -65.95
C SER A 2 0.27 -76.03 -64.91
N GLN A 3 0.19 -75.20 -63.86
CA GLN A 3 0.49 -73.77 -63.78
C GLN A 3 0.89 -73.34 -62.35
N ALA A 4 1.76 -72.34 -62.27
CA ALA A 4 1.99 -71.47 -61.13
C ALA A 4 1.23 -70.14 -61.37
N GLN A 5 0.69 -69.53 -60.31
CA GLN A 5 0.30 -68.11 -60.22
C GLN A 5 0.05 -67.82 -58.73
N GLU A 6 1.04 -67.25 -58.03
CA GLU A 6 1.27 -65.81 -57.82
C GLU A 6 0.43 -65.23 -56.68
N THR A 7 1.09 -65.17 -55.52
CA THR A 7 0.73 -64.36 -54.35
C THR A 7 0.76 -62.88 -54.73
N GLY A 8 -0.41 -62.27 -54.93
CA GLY A 8 -0.55 -60.83 -55.11
C GLY A 8 -0.37 -60.08 -53.79
N ALA A 9 0.79 -59.46 -53.61
CA ALA A 9 1.02 -58.45 -52.58
C ALA A 9 0.15 -57.22 -52.89
N VAL A 10 -0.87 -56.96 -52.07
CA VAL A 10 -1.62 -55.71 -52.09
C VAL A 10 -0.78 -54.65 -51.37
N ALA A 11 -0.14 -53.78 -52.15
CA ALA A 11 0.44 -52.54 -51.63
C ALA A 11 -0.69 -51.61 -51.15
N PRO A 12 -0.52 -50.87 -50.04
CA PRO A 12 -1.57 -49.99 -49.53
C PRO A 12 -1.75 -48.83 -50.52
N GLN A 13 -2.90 -48.79 -51.18
CA GLN A 13 -3.33 -47.64 -51.97
C GLN A 13 -3.67 -46.53 -50.98
N MET A 14 -2.93 -45.40 -51.00
CA MET A 14 -3.30 -44.24 -50.20
C MET A 14 -4.64 -43.69 -50.73
N PRO A 15 -5.68 -43.61 -49.88
CA PRO A 15 -7.04 -43.40 -50.36
C PRO A 15 -7.33 -41.93 -50.67
N THR A 16 -8.25 -41.72 -51.61
CA THR A 16 -8.98 -40.48 -51.92
C THR A 16 -9.61 -39.81 -50.70
N ASP A 17 -9.72 -40.53 -49.58
CA ASP A 17 -10.16 -40.03 -48.28
C ASP A 17 -9.25 -38.90 -47.75
N PHE A 18 -7.96 -38.92 -48.06
CA PHE A 18 -7.03 -37.91 -47.52
C PHE A 18 -7.29 -36.51 -48.08
N GLU A 19 -7.64 -36.38 -49.36
CA GLU A 19 -7.91 -35.09 -50.00
C GLU A 19 -9.26 -34.50 -49.55
N GLU A 20 -10.25 -35.35 -49.31
CA GLU A 20 -11.57 -34.94 -48.80
C GLU A 20 -11.50 -34.55 -47.31
N ILE A 21 -10.74 -35.30 -46.51
CA ILE A 21 -10.40 -34.93 -45.12
C ILE A 21 -9.66 -33.58 -45.10
N GLN A 22 -8.70 -33.35 -46.00
CA GLN A 22 -7.96 -32.10 -46.05
C GLN A 22 -8.87 -30.89 -46.36
N LYS A 23 -9.79 -31.02 -47.31
CA LYS A 23 -10.78 -29.98 -47.65
C LYS A 23 -11.76 -29.71 -46.51
N TYR A 24 -12.19 -30.75 -45.81
CA TYR A 24 -13.05 -30.62 -44.63
C TYR A 24 -12.33 -29.91 -43.48
N CYS A 25 -11.08 -30.32 -43.18
CA CYS A 25 -10.25 -29.70 -42.16
C CYS A 25 -9.96 -28.23 -42.47
N SER A 26 -9.68 -27.86 -43.72
CA SER A 26 -9.44 -26.46 -44.10
C SER A 26 -10.70 -25.60 -43.96
N ASN A 27 -11.89 -26.13 -44.27
CA ASN A 27 -13.15 -25.37 -44.19
C ASN A 27 -13.62 -25.13 -42.74
N ILE A 28 -13.20 -25.98 -41.80
CA ILE A 28 -13.59 -25.89 -40.38
C ILE A 28 -12.53 -25.18 -39.54
N SER A 29 -11.25 -25.24 -39.94
CA SER A 29 -10.13 -24.59 -39.25
C SER A 29 -10.41 -23.12 -38.89
N ASP A 30 -10.85 -22.34 -39.88
CA ASP A 30 -11.03 -20.89 -39.70
C ASP A 30 -12.24 -20.58 -38.80
N ASN A 31 -13.37 -21.27 -39.03
CA ASN A 31 -14.55 -21.16 -38.17
C ASN A 31 -14.27 -21.60 -36.72
N ALA A 32 -13.45 -22.64 -36.53
CA ALA A 32 -13.05 -23.11 -35.21
C ALA A 32 -12.08 -22.13 -34.52
N ALA A 33 -11.20 -21.46 -35.27
CA ALA A 33 -10.34 -20.41 -34.75
C ALA A 33 -11.15 -19.18 -34.31
N ASP A 34 -12.09 -18.73 -35.15
CA ASP A 34 -12.97 -17.59 -34.84
C ASP A 34 -13.85 -17.86 -33.62
N ALA A 35 -14.40 -19.07 -33.49
CA ALA A 35 -15.16 -19.47 -32.30
C ALA A 35 -14.30 -19.43 -31.02
N ARG A 36 -13.04 -19.86 -31.10
CA ARG A 36 -12.09 -19.78 -29.97
C ARG A 36 -11.78 -18.34 -29.59
N TYR A 37 -11.53 -17.47 -30.58
CA TYR A 37 -11.29 -16.05 -30.32
C TYR A 37 -12.52 -15.36 -29.72
N ALA A 38 -13.73 -15.69 -30.18
CA ALA A 38 -14.96 -15.16 -29.62
C ALA A 38 -15.15 -15.57 -28.14
N ILE A 39 -14.83 -16.82 -27.78
CA ILE A 39 -14.87 -17.30 -26.39
C ILE A 39 -13.83 -16.56 -25.55
N GLN A 40 -12.58 -16.46 -26.00
CA GLN A 40 -11.52 -15.76 -25.26
C GLN A 40 -11.82 -14.27 -25.08
N ALA A 41 -12.36 -13.60 -26.11
CA ALA A 41 -12.76 -12.20 -26.02
C ALA A 41 -13.89 -12.00 -24.99
N LYS A 42 -14.84 -12.93 -24.94
CA LYS A 42 -15.93 -12.92 -23.94
C LYS A 42 -15.38 -13.12 -22.53
N GLU A 43 -14.52 -14.12 -22.31
CA GLU A 43 -13.90 -14.40 -21.01
C GLU A 43 -13.08 -13.19 -20.51
N LEU A 44 -12.30 -12.57 -21.40
CA LEU A 44 -11.55 -11.35 -21.08
C LEU A 44 -12.46 -10.18 -20.73
N SER A 45 -13.59 -10.02 -21.44
CA SER A 45 -14.57 -8.98 -21.13
C SER A 45 -15.24 -9.21 -19.77
N GLU A 46 -15.57 -10.46 -19.45
CA GLU A 46 -16.17 -10.82 -18.17
C GLU A 46 -15.20 -10.57 -17.02
N LEU A 47 -13.95 -11.00 -17.17
CA LEU A 47 -12.91 -10.79 -16.16
C LEU A 47 -12.63 -9.28 -15.96
N ARG A 48 -12.59 -8.50 -17.05
CA ARG A 48 -12.45 -7.04 -16.97
C ARG A 48 -13.61 -6.42 -16.21
N ALA A 49 -14.84 -6.85 -16.48
CA ALA A 49 -16.02 -6.34 -15.78
C ALA A 49 -15.96 -6.66 -14.27
N GLU A 50 -15.51 -7.86 -13.89
CA GLU A 50 -15.33 -8.23 -12.49
C GLU A 50 -14.25 -7.39 -11.80
N VAL A 51 -13.12 -7.16 -12.48
CA VAL A 51 -12.05 -6.28 -11.97
C VAL A 51 -12.57 -4.86 -11.77
N ASP A 52 -13.27 -4.31 -12.76
CA ASP A 52 -13.84 -2.96 -12.68
C ASP A 52 -14.84 -2.83 -11.53
N GLN A 53 -15.65 -3.87 -11.26
CA GLN A 53 -16.55 -3.90 -10.11
C GLN A 53 -15.80 -3.89 -8.77
N ARG A 54 -14.73 -4.70 -8.64
CA ARG A 54 -13.90 -4.74 -7.43
C ARG A 54 -13.18 -3.42 -7.20
N VAL A 55 -12.66 -2.80 -8.26
CA VAL A 55 -12.02 -1.48 -8.19
C VAL A 55 -12.99 -0.44 -7.70
N LYS A 56 -14.22 -0.39 -8.23
CA LYS A 56 -15.26 0.53 -7.76
C LYS A 56 -15.57 0.35 -6.27
N ALA A 57 -15.76 -0.88 -5.83
CA ALA A 57 -16.02 -1.18 -4.41
C ALA A 57 -14.87 -0.72 -3.50
N LEU A 58 -13.62 -0.91 -3.94
CA LEU A 58 -12.44 -0.45 -3.20
C LEU A 58 -12.34 1.08 -3.17
N GLU A 59 -12.65 1.77 -4.27
CA GLU A 59 -12.66 3.23 -4.33
C GLU A 59 -13.73 3.85 -3.45
N GLU A 60 -14.93 3.25 -3.38
CA GLU A 60 -15.99 3.67 -2.47
C GLU A 60 -15.56 3.56 -1.02
N LYS A 61 -15.00 2.40 -0.63
CA LYS A 61 -14.46 2.20 0.72
C LYS A 61 -13.34 3.19 1.02
N ARG A 62 -12.42 3.41 0.07
CA ARG A 62 -11.34 4.38 0.21
C ARG A 62 -11.88 5.79 0.46
N LYS A 63 -12.88 6.24 -0.30
CA LYS A 63 -13.50 7.57 -0.12
C LYS A 63 -14.19 7.70 1.24
N GLU A 64 -14.88 6.67 1.69
CA GLU A 64 -15.45 6.63 3.04
C GLU A 64 -14.35 6.79 4.09
N TYR A 65 -13.28 6.01 4.01
CA TYR A 65 -12.15 6.08 4.93
C TYR A 65 -11.47 7.45 4.92
N GLU A 66 -11.21 8.02 3.75
CA GLU A 66 -10.59 9.35 3.62
C GLU A 66 -11.48 10.44 4.25
N ALA A 67 -12.81 10.36 4.08
CA ALA A 67 -13.74 11.29 4.70
C ALA A 67 -13.72 11.18 6.25
N TRP A 68 -13.71 9.96 6.78
CA TRP A 68 -13.60 9.73 8.22
C TRP A 68 -12.26 10.17 8.79
N LEU A 69 -11.16 9.90 8.08
CA LEU A 69 -9.83 10.33 8.47
C LEU A 69 -9.72 11.85 8.50
N LYS A 70 -10.28 12.54 7.49
CA LYS A 70 -10.34 14.00 7.45
C LYS A 70 -11.08 14.55 8.66
N ARG A 71 -12.28 14.04 8.96
CA ARG A 71 -13.07 14.47 10.12
C ARG A 71 -12.34 14.22 11.44
N ARG A 72 -11.65 13.08 11.57
CA ARG A 72 -10.84 12.77 12.75
C ARG A 72 -9.68 13.76 12.89
N ASN A 73 -8.94 14.03 11.82
CA ASN A 73 -7.82 14.96 11.84
C ASN A 73 -8.29 16.38 12.18
N GLU A 74 -9.36 16.86 11.56
CA GLU A 74 -9.96 18.16 11.87
C GLU A 74 -10.38 18.27 13.35
N PHE A 75 -10.87 17.19 13.95
CA PHE A 75 -11.21 17.16 15.37
C PHE A 75 -9.96 17.20 16.25
N ILE A 76 -8.93 16.41 15.92
CA ILE A 76 -7.65 16.39 16.65
C ILE A 76 -6.99 17.76 16.60
N ASP A 77 -6.95 18.40 15.43
CA ASP A 77 -6.34 19.72 15.24
C ASP A 77 -7.06 20.76 16.11
N LYS A 78 -8.40 20.80 16.06
CA LYS A 78 -9.21 21.72 16.88
C LYS A 78 -9.04 21.47 18.38
N ALA A 79 -9.02 20.21 18.81
CA ALA A 79 -8.84 19.86 20.22
C ALA A 79 -7.44 20.27 20.70
N GLN A 80 -6.41 20.05 19.88
CA GLN A 80 -5.05 20.45 20.18
C GLN A 80 -4.92 21.98 20.24
N ASP A 81 -5.49 22.70 19.28
CA ASP A 81 -5.45 24.17 19.24
C ASP A 81 -6.16 24.76 20.48
N SER A 82 -7.34 24.23 20.83
CA SER A 82 -8.04 24.63 22.05
C SER A 82 -7.22 24.37 23.31
N LEU A 83 -6.49 23.25 23.39
CA LEU A 83 -5.65 22.94 24.53
C LEU A 83 -4.42 23.87 24.60
N VAL A 84 -3.80 24.16 23.46
CA VAL A 84 -2.69 25.12 23.36
C VAL A 84 -3.13 26.51 23.78
N ASP A 85 -4.34 26.94 23.41
CA ASP A 85 -4.93 28.22 23.83
C ASP A 85 -5.15 28.29 25.34
N ILE A 86 -5.63 27.20 25.95
CA ILE A 86 -5.82 27.11 27.40
C ILE A 86 -4.47 27.22 28.11
N ILE A 87 -3.47 26.45 27.68
CA ILE A 87 -2.13 26.47 28.29
C ILE A 87 -1.46 27.83 28.07
N SER A 88 -1.63 28.46 26.92
CA SER A 88 -1.06 29.79 26.62
C SER A 88 -1.59 30.90 27.53
N LYS A 89 -2.80 30.74 28.07
CA LYS A 89 -3.41 31.70 29.01
C LYS A 89 -3.19 31.31 30.47
N MET A 90 -2.67 30.11 30.73
CA MET A 90 -2.37 29.62 32.06
C MET A 90 -1.08 30.26 32.58
N LYS A 91 -0.95 30.40 33.90
CA LYS A 91 0.32 30.80 34.50
C LYS A 91 1.38 29.72 34.27
N PRO A 92 2.65 30.08 34.02
CA PRO A 92 3.70 29.11 33.70
C PRO A 92 3.92 28.02 34.76
N ASP A 93 3.77 28.35 36.04
CA ASP A 93 3.90 27.45 37.19
C ASP A 93 2.79 26.38 37.21
N ALA A 94 1.55 26.81 37.00
CA ALA A 94 0.40 25.91 36.91
C ALA A 94 0.49 25.01 35.67
N ALA A 95 0.91 25.56 34.52
CA ALA A 95 1.12 24.79 33.31
C ALA A 95 2.25 23.76 33.46
N ALA A 96 3.35 24.12 34.13
CA ALA A 96 4.43 23.20 34.46
C ALA A 96 3.94 22.01 35.29
N ALA A 97 3.17 22.28 36.35
CA ALA A 97 2.61 21.24 37.20
C ALA A 97 1.68 20.29 36.44
N GLN A 98 0.86 20.81 35.52
CA GLN A 98 -0.02 19.99 34.69
C GLN A 98 0.76 19.13 33.68
N LEU A 99 1.71 19.73 32.95
CA LEU A 99 2.48 19.04 31.90
C LEU A 99 3.29 17.86 32.43
N VAL A 100 3.74 17.91 33.69
CA VAL A 100 4.44 16.80 34.35
C VAL A 100 3.56 15.54 34.48
N LEU A 101 2.22 15.69 34.49
CA LEU A 101 1.28 14.58 34.70
C LEU A 101 0.80 13.91 33.40
N ILE A 102 0.91 14.58 32.24
CA ILE A 102 0.26 14.16 30.98
C ILE A 102 1.17 13.25 30.13
N GLY A 103 2.38 12.95 30.61
CA GLY A 103 3.38 12.12 29.93
C GLY A 103 4.35 12.92 29.06
N ASP A 104 5.59 12.43 28.95
CA ASP A 104 6.70 13.20 28.39
C ASP A 104 6.53 13.51 26.89
N GLU A 105 5.98 12.57 26.10
CA GLU A 105 5.75 12.77 24.66
C GLU A 105 4.66 13.80 24.36
N ALA A 106 3.53 13.72 25.07
CA ALA A 106 2.42 14.66 24.93
C ALA A 106 2.84 16.06 25.39
N ALA A 107 3.55 16.15 26.52
CA ALA A 107 4.09 17.41 27.01
C ALA A 107 5.10 18.03 26.04
N ALA A 108 6.02 17.24 25.48
CA ALA A 108 6.95 17.68 24.45
C ALA A 108 6.23 18.23 23.20
N ALA A 109 5.20 17.52 22.71
CA ALA A 109 4.41 17.95 21.56
C ALA A 109 3.66 19.28 21.82
N LEU A 110 3.12 19.47 23.02
CA LEU A 110 2.46 20.72 23.41
C LEU A 110 3.46 21.88 23.52
N LEU A 111 4.62 21.66 24.13
CA LEU A 111 5.69 22.67 24.23
C LEU A 111 6.21 23.13 22.87
N LEU A 112 6.23 22.24 21.87
CA LEU A 112 6.58 22.57 20.49
C LEU A 112 5.54 23.44 19.78
N LYS A 113 4.26 23.29 20.14
CA LYS A 113 3.16 24.03 19.50
C LYS A 113 2.88 25.39 20.17
N LEU A 114 3.36 25.59 21.40
CA LEU A 114 3.34 26.87 22.10
C LEU A 114 4.38 27.86 21.56
N ASN A 115 4.19 29.15 21.84
CA ASN A 115 5.19 30.15 21.48
C ASN A 115 6.46 30.00 22.36
N PRO A 116 7.66 30.37 21.84
CA PRO A 116 8.92 30.15 22.56
C PRO A 116 9.00 30.79 23.94
N ARG A 117 8.34 31.95 24.14
CA ARG A 117 8.34 32.66 25.43
C ARG A 117 7.57 31.87 26.49
N MET A 118 6.37 31.39 26.16
CA MET A 118 5.56 30.58 27.06
C MET A 118 6.24 29.23 27.33
N SER A 119 6.75 28.55 26.30
CA SER A 119 7.46 27.28 26.48
C SER A 119 8.70 27.43 27.37
N SER A 120 9.48 28.51 27.19
CA SER A 120 10.62 28.81 28.06
C SER A 120 10.19 29.12 29.49
N GLY A 121 9.09 29.87 29.67
CA GLY A 121 8.54 30.15 31.00
C GLY A 121 8.13 28.88 31.71
N ILE A 122 7.43 27.98 31.03
CA ILE A 122 6.98 26.71 31.60
C ILE A 122 8.17 25.81 31.95
N LEU A 123 9.18 25.70 31.08
CA LEU A 123 10.39 24.91 31.35
C LEU A 123 11.20 25.45 32.54
N ASN A 124 11.13 26.75 32.83
CA ASN A 124 11.79 27.37 33.97
C ASN A 124 11.11 27.06 35.31
N GLU A 125 9.78 26.90 35.29
CA GLU A 125 9.00 26.52 36.48
C GLU A 125 8.97 25.01 36.75
N MET A 126 9.54 24.21 35.84
CA MET A 126 9.68 22.76 35.99
C MET A 126 10.96 22.38 36.73
N PRO A 127 10.99 21.20 37.40
CA PRO A 127 12.25 20.64 37.90
C PRO A 127 13.26 20.44 36.76
N PRO A 128 14.55 20.77 36.97
CA PRO A 128 15.55 20.78 35.89
C PRO A 128 15.74 19.40 35.23
N GLU A 129 15.58 18.32 35.98
CA GLU A 129 15.62 16.95 35.44
C GLU A 129 14.47 16.69 34.45
N LYS A 130 13.25 17.15 34.76
CA LYS A 130 12.10 17.01 33.87
C LYS A 130 12.22 17.92 32.65
N SER A 131 12.65 19.17 32.82
CA SER A 131 12.90 20.06 31.69
C SER A 131 13.93 19.49 30.72
N ALA A 132 15.03 18.93 31.25
CA ALA A 132 16.04 18.27 30.43
C ALA A 132 15.50 17.01 29.73
N GLN A 133 14.64 16.23 30.40
CA GLN A 133 14.01 15.07 29.80
C GLN A 133 13.09 15.46 28.64
N LEU A 134 12.20 16.44 28.84
CA LEU A 134 11.31 16.93 27.77
C LEU A 134 12.11 17.51 26.61
N ALA A 135 13.17 18.27 26.87
CA ALA A 135 14.06 18.77 25.83
C ALA A 135 14.71 17.62 25.02
N ARG A 136 15.14 16.53 25.67
CA ARG A 136 15.65 15.33 24.97
C ARG A 136 14.58 14.68 24.09
N VAL A 137 13.34 14.56 24.58
CA VAL A 137 12.22 14.02 23.78
C VAL A 137 11.97 14.90 22.55
N ILE A 138 11.94 16.23 22.71
CA ILE A 138 11.76 17.18 21.60
C ILE A 138 12.86 17.02 20.54
N VAL A 139 14.13 16.94 20.96
CA VAL A 139 15.26 16.76 20.03
C VAL A 139 15.22 15.37 19.38
N GLY A 140 14.89 14.33 20.15
CA GLY A 140 14.76 12.96 19.67
C GLY A 140 13.62 12.78 18.66
N ALA A 141 12.45 13.37 18.91
CA ALA A 141 11.29 13.30 18.02
C ALA A 141 11.57 13.96 16.66
N GLN A 142 12.34 15.05 16.61
CA GLN A 142 12.79 15.66 15.35
C GLN A 142 13.70 14.74 14.53
N SER A 143 14.39 13.79 15.16
CA SER A 143 15.24 12.82 14.45
C SER A 143 14.47 11.65 13.84
N VAL A 144 13.31 11.30 14.40
CA VAL A 144 12.42 10.22 13.90
C VAL A 144 11.51 10.72 12.77
N GLY A 145 11.16 12.02 12.76
CA GLY A 145 10.34 12.65 11.74
C GLY A 145 11.06 13.06 10.45
N GLN A 146 12.35 12.79 10.28
CA GLN A 146 13.06 13.05 9.03
C GLN A 146 12.98 11.85 8.06
N PRO A 147 12.18 11.91 6.98
CA PRO A 147 12.30 10.95 5.88
C PRO A 147 13.64 11.21 5.17
N GLY A 148 14.70 10.51 5.59
CA GLY A 148 16.00 10.60 4.91
C GLY A 148 17.25 10.21 5.70
N ARG A 149 17.18 10.00 7.02
CA ARG A 149 18.37 9.61 7.78
C ARG A 149 18.61 8.09 7.63
N LYS A 150 19.38 7.71 6.61
CA LYS A 150 19.88 6.34 6.47
C LYS A 150 20.63 5.96 7.76
N PRO A 151 20.34 4.81 8.39
CA PRO A 151 21.14 4.32 9.50
C PRO A 151 22.56 4.09 8.97
N GLN A 152 23.53 4.83 9.50
CA GLN A 152 24.95 4.54 9.25
C GLN A 152 25.28 3.24 9.96
N THR A 153 25.07 2.12 9.27
CA THR A 153 25.66 0.84 9.62
C THR A 153 27.17 1.01 9.51
N GLN A 154 27.82 1.26 10.65
CA GLN A 154 29.25 1.06 10.81
C GLN A 154 29.52 -0.42 10.54
N ARG A 155 29.89 -0.72 9.29
CA ARG A 155 30.39 -2.02 8.91
C ARG A 155 31.77 -2.12 9.56
N ALA A 156 31.81 -2.68 10.77
CA ALA A 156 33.03 -3.10 11.40
C ALA A 156 33.77 -3.99 10.40
N ASN A 157 34.90 -3.48 9.95
CA ASN A 157 35.87 -4.18 9.15
C ASN A 157 36.43 -5.31 10.01
N GLN A 158 35.87 -6.52 9.90
CA GLN A 158 36.56 -7.73 10.30
C GLN A 158 37.06 -8.42 9.04
N VAL A 159 38.33 -8.11 8.78
CA VAL A 159 39.26 -8.97 8.07
C VAL A 159 39.29 -10.31 8.79
N GLN A 160 38.86 -11.36 8.10
CA GLN A 160 39.39 -12.71 8.17
C GLN A 160 39.04 -13.43 6.87
#